data_AF-A0A2K0A9I6-F1
#
_entry.id   AF-A0A2K0A9I6-F1
#
_cell.length_a   1.000
_cell.length_b   1.000
_cell.length_c   1.000
_cell.angle_alpha   90.00
_cell.angle_beta   90.00
_cell.angle_gamma   90.00
#
_symmetry.space_group_name_H-M   'P 1'
#
loop_
_entity.id
_entity.type
_entity.pdbx_description
1 polymer ?
#
loop_
_entity_poly.entity_id
_entity_poly.type
_entity_poly.pdbx_seq_one_letter_code
_entity_poly.pdbx_strand_id
1 'polypeptide(L)'
;MKKLAILSIMLICGILLSSCGNQSSADLKDFQTQLNKVEDEKKDLKTVMDKIHLKQLDQLSKTDTTDKNKREFEALQKDINKHLIPQFKKYEKSAKQLPAEHQDVKDLKNKYLENVKQEKQSIYDIKTFVDLCNKSIKANEDILDYTKLFESNRSQVETQIKKSTNQEDANQLTSKIESNNQNLKEAAQKYLESDDTNSKKAIDEHIKPLIEKQITELNQTNITDPKVNSARKNAIEMYYNLLNYYDTRETTIEIEKKLSKIDVEKLPKTGKELSKDNSGFYEDLKKLKKQ
;
A
#
# COMPACT_ATOMS: atom_id res chain seq x y z
N MET A 1 45.91 50.13 -41.17
CA MET A 1 44.87 49.11 -41.42
C MET A 1 44.73 48.03 -40.33
N LYS A 2 45.74 47.74 -39.48
CA LYS A 2 45.61 46.76 -38.38
C LYS A 2 44.72 47.20 -37.20
N LYS A 3 44.60 48.50 -36.91
CA LYS A 3 43.74 49.03 -35.82
C LYS A 3 42.24 49.06 -36.15
N LEU A 4 41.87 49.18 -37.44
CA LEU A 4 40.47 49.17 -37.89
C LEU A 4 39.89 47.74 -37.92
N ALA A 5 40.70 46.74 -38.27
CA ALA A 5 40.26 45.33 -38.29
C ALA A 5 39.94 44.76 -36.88
N ILE A 6 40.63 45.25 -35.83
CA ILE A 6 40.40 44.81 -34.43
C ILE A 6 39.07 45.38 -33.88
N LEU A 7 38.71 46.61 -34.26
CA LEU A 7 37.43 47.23 -33.88
C LEU A 7 36.22 46.55 -34.54
N SER A 8 36.37 46.08 -35.78
CA SER A 8 35.31 45.34 -36.48
C SER A 8 35.05 43.94 -35.90
N ILE A 9 36.07 43.28 -35.34
CA ILE A 9 35.91 41.96 -34.70
C ILE A 9 35.28 42.06 -33.31
N MET A 10 35.59 43.11 -32.52
CA MET A 10 34.92 43.34 -31.22
C MET A 10 33.44 43.68 -31.37
N LEU A 11 33.04 44.39 -32.44
CA LEU A 11 31.63 44.74 -32.69
C LEU A 11 30.78 43.50 -33.04
N ILE A 12 31.35 42.53 -33.77
CA ILE A 12 30.66 41.28 -34.15
C ILE A 12 30.55 40.32 -32.96
N CYS A 13 31.56 40.24 -32.08
CA CYS A 13 31.47 39.49 -30.84
C CYS A 13 30.43 40.06 -29.85
N GLY A 14 30.23 41.39 -29.82
CA GLY A 14 29.20 42.03 -28.99
C GLY A 14 27.77 41.72 -29.42
N ILE A 15 27.52 41.57 -30.74
CA ILE A 15 26.19 41.23 -31.28
C ILE A 15 25.84 39.76 -31.03
N LEU A 16 26.83 38.85 -31.07
CA LEU A 16 26.63 37.43 -30.75
C LEU A 16 26.35 37.21 -29.25
N LEU A 17 27.01 37.96 -28.35
CA LEU A 17 26.74 37.88 -26.90
C LEU A 17 25.39 38.47 -26.51
N SER A 18 24.92 39.50 -27.22
CA SER A 18 23.62 40.13 -27.01
C SER A 18 22.45 39.24 -27.47
N SER A 19 22.67 38.40 -28.49
CA SER A 19 21.67 37.43 -28.98
C SER A 19 21.46 36.26 -28.01
N CYS A 20 22.54 35.75 -27.39
CA CYS A 20 22.43 34.69 -26.37
C CYS A 20 21.72 35.19 -25.09
N GLY A 21 21.98 36.43 -24.64
CA GLY A 21 21.29 37.04 -23.51
C GLY A 21 19.79 37.24 -23.75
N ASN A 22 19.41 37.73 -24.93
CA ASN A 22 18.01 37.93 -25.30
C ASN A 22 17.23 36.60 -25.43
N GLN A 23 17.87 35.55 -25.95
CA GLN A 23 17.24 34.23 -26.09
C GLN A 23 17.04 33.53 -24.73
N SER A 24 18.03 33.62 -23.83
CA SER A 24 17.91 33.07 -22.47
C SER A 24 16.82 33.79 -21.65
N SER A 25 16.73 35.12 -21.76
CA SER A 25 15.67 35.90 -21.10
C SER A 25 14.27 35.57 -21.63
N ALA A 26 14.12 35.37 -22.95
CA ALA A 26 12.86 34.98 -23.56
C ALA A 26 12.40 33.58 -23.13
N ASP A 27 13.32 32.60 -23.11
CA ASP A 27 13.06 31.24 -22.65
C ASP A 27 12.64 31.21 -21.16
N LEU A 28 13.35 31.96 -20.31
CA LEU A 28 12.99 32.10 -18.90
C LEU A 28 11.60 32.74 -18.71
N LYS A 29 11.21 33.68 -19.57
CA LYS A 29 9.88 34.31 -19.53
C LYS A 29 8.77 33.35 -19.95
N ASP A 30 9.00 32.52 -20.97
CA ASP A 30 8.03 31.49 -21.38
C ASP A 30 7.90 30.42 -20.28
N PHE A 31 9.02 29.95 -19.73
CA PHE A 31 9.04 29.04 -18.58
C PHE A 31 8.20 29.58 -17.41
N GLN A 32 8.39 30.84 -17.03
CA GLN A 32 7.62 31.46 -15.93
C GLN A 32 6.13 31.57 -16.24
N THR A 33 5.78 31.91 -17.48
CA THR A 33 4.38 32.02 -17.89
C THR A 33 3.67 30.68 -17.75
N GLN A 34 4.30 29.59 -18.17
CA GLN A 34 3.74 28.24 -18.02
C GLN A 34 3.83 27.74 -16.57
N LEU A 35 4.90 28.07 -15.84
CA LEU A 35 5.06 27.72 -14.43
C LEU A 35 3.91 28.24 -13.58
N ASN A 36 3.43 29.46 -13.82
CA ASN A 36 2.27 29.99 -13.09
C ASN A 36 1.03 29.08 -13.22
N LYS A 37 0.78 28.53 -14.41
CA LYS A 37 -0.32 27.57 -14.61
C LYS A 37 -0.09 26.26 -13.87
N VAL A 38 1.16 25.78 -13.86
CA VAL A 38 1.54 24.58 -13.10
C VAL A 38 1.36 24.82 -11.59
N GLU A 39 1.71 26.01 -11.09
CA GLU A 39 1.50 26.39 -9.69
C GLU A 39 0.01 26.51 -9.32
N ASP A 40 -0.85 26.93 -10.25
CA ASP A 40 -2.30 26.88 -10.04
C ASP A 40 -2.81 25.43 -9.90
N GLU A 41 -2.35 24.51 -10.75
CA GLU A 41 -2.71 23.08 -10.62
C GLU A 41 -2.17 22.45 -9.33
N LYS A 42 -0.99 22.91 -8.88
CA LYS A 42 -0.41 22.53 -7.60
C LYS A 42 -1.24 23.07 -6.43
N LYS A 43 -1.74 24.29 -6.52
CA LYS A 43 -2.65 24.86 -5.51
C LYS A 43 -3.96 24.08 -5.44
N ASP A 44 -4.50 23.64 -6.56
CA ASP A 44 -5.66 22.76 -6.60
C ASP A 44 -5.37 21.42 -5.91
N LEU A 45 -4.20 20.82 -6.18
CA LEU A 45 -3.74 19.60 -5.49
C LEU A 45 -3.69 19.78 -3.97
N LYS A 46 -3.09 20.89 -3.49
CA LYS A 46 -3.02 21.23 -2.07
C LYS A 46 -4.43 21.38 -1.47
N THR A 47 -5.33 22.02 -2.19
CA THR A 47 -6.73 22.19 -1.78
C THR A 47 -7.45 20.85 -1.67
N VAL A 48 -7.24 19.92 -2.60
CA VAL A 48 -7.78 18.56 -2.50
C VAL A 48 -7.22 17.86 -1.27
N MET A 49 -5.91 17.92 -1.07
CA MET A 49 -5.24 17.30 0.07
C MET A 49 -5.76 17.80 1.41
N ASP A 50 -6.00 19.12 1.55
CA ASP A 50 -6.56 19.71 2.76
C ASP A 50 -8.03 19.32 3.01
N LYS A 51 -8.77 18.98 1.95
CA LYS A 51 -10.19 18.55 2.03
C LYS A 51 -10.36 17.08 2.41
N ILE A 52 -9.43 16.21 2.05
CA ILE A 52 -9.54 14.75 2.30
C ILE A 52 -9.12 14.35 3.73
N HIS A 53 -9.09 15.30 4.67
CA HIS A 53 -8.92 15.09 6.12
C HIS A 53 -7.80 14.11 6.54
N LEU A 54 -6.65 14.09 5.84
CA LEU A 54 -5.53 13.17 6.13
C LEU A 54 -4.98 13.23 7.56
N LYS A 55 -5.24 14.31 8.30
CA LYS A 55 -4.92 14.41 9.74
C LYS A 55 -5.57 13.31 10.58
N GLN A 56 -6.67 12.72 10.10
CA GLN A 56 -7.30 11.58 10.76
C GLN A 56 -6.40 10.33 10.80
N LEU A 57 -5.39 10.23 9.92
CA LEU A 57 -4.45 9.10 9.92
C LEU A 57 -3.70 8.95 11.25
N ASP A 58 -3.38 10.04 11.94
CA ASP A 58 -2.67 9.99 13.22
C ASP A 58 -3.52 9.35 14.33
N GLN A 59 -4.84 9.60 14.31
CA GLN A 59 -5.77 8.98 15.25
C GLN A 59 -6.11 7.55 14.83
N LEU A 60 -6.45 7.35 13.56
CA LEU A 60 -6.86 6.07 13.02
C LEU A 60 -5.76 5.00 13.12
N SER A 61 -4.49 5.39 13.01
CA SER A 61 -3.35 4.48 13.17
C SER A 61 -3.08 4.04 14.61
N LYS A 62 -3.62 4.76 15.60
CA LYS A 62 -3.36 4.56 17.04
C LYS A 62 -4.55 3.96 17.80
N THR A 63 -5.66 3.68 17.12
CA THR A 63 -6.89 3.20 17.74
C THR A 63 -7.23 1.78 17.27
N ASP A 64 -7.91 1.03 18.13
CA ASP A 64 -8.39 -0.31 17.78
C ASP A 64 -9.29 -0.28 16.53
N THR A 65 -9.29 -1.37 15.77
CA THR A 65 -10.14 -1.47 14.59
C THR A 65 -11.61 -1.58 15.01
N THR A 66 -12.41 -0.59 14.64
CA THR A 66 -13.87 -0.54 14.85
C THR A 66 -14.60 -0.38 13.52
N ASP A 67 -15.90 -0.67 13.46
CA ASP A 67 -16.75 -0.40 12.28
C ASP A 67 -16.66 1.06 11.81
N LYS A 68 -16.50 1.99 12.76
CA LYS A 68 -16.31 3.41 12.47
C LYS A 68 -14.97 3.64 11.76
N ASN A 69 -13.88 3.13 12.33
CA ASN A 69 -12.54 3.29 11.76
C ASN A 69 -12.43 2.66 10.37
N LYS A 70 -13.09 1.50 10.15
CA LYS A 70 -13.22 0.89 8.82
C LYS A 70 -13.83 1.84 7.79
N ARG A 71 -15.00 2.41 8.09
CA ARG A 71 -15.68 3.34 7.17
C ARG A 71 -14.83 4.58 6.89
N GLU A 72 -14.09 5.06 7.88
CA GLU A 72 -13.19 6.20 7.71
C GLU A 72 -12.01 5.86 6.78
N PHE A 73 -11.36 4.70 6.94
CA PHE A 73 -10.30 4.26 6.02
C PHE A 73 -10.82 3.98 4.60
N GLU A 74 -12.02 3.42 4.45
CA GLU A 74 -12.65 3.20 3.14
C GLU A 74 -12.95 4.53 2.44
N ALA A 75 -13.46 5.52 3.18
CA ALA A 75 -13.70 6.86 2.67
C ALA A 75 -12.39 7.54 2.22
N LEU A 76 -11.33 7.48 3.06
CA LEU A 76 -10.01 8.01 2.72
C LEU A 76 -9.44 7.35 1.46
N GLN A 77 -9.53 6.03 1.34
CA GLN A 77 -9.06 5.32 0.15
C GLN A 77 -9.81 5.78 -1.11
N LYS A 78 -11.13 5.93 -1.00
CA LYS A 78 -11.96 6.41 -2.11
C LYS A 78 -11.57 7.83 -2.52
N ASP A 79 -11.38 8.72 -1.56
CA ASP A 79 -11.03 10.12 -1.82
C ASP A 79 -9.62 10.25 -2.40
N ILE A 80 -8.64 9.48 -1.90
CA ILE A 80 -7.30 9.42 -2.47
C ILE A 80 -7.36 8.97 -3.93
N ASN A 81 -8.07 7.88 -4.21
CA ASN A 81 -8.13 7.30 -5.56
C ASN A 81 -8.94 8.14 -6.55
N LYS A 82 -10.03 8.77 -6.10
CA LYS A 82 -10.93 9.55 -6.98
C LYS A 82 -10.54 11.02 -7.12
N HIS A 83 -9.86 11.60 -6.14
CA HIS A 83 -9.58 13.03 -6.10
C HIS A 83 -8.09 13.33 -6.05
N LEU A 84 -7.36 12.83 -5.06
CA LEU A 84 -5.94 13.19 -4.87
C LEU A 84 -5.04 12.71 -6.02
N ILE A 85 -5.11 11.42 -6.35
CA ILE A 85 -4.26 10.81 -7.38
C ILE A 85 -4.52 11.43 -8.77
N PRO A 86 -5.77 11.59 -9.23
CA PRO A 86 -6.03 12.28 -10.50
C PRO A 86 -5.54 13.72 -10.53
N GLN A 87 -5.74 14.47 -9.44
CA GLN A 87 -5.28 15.87 -9.37
C GLN A 87 -3.75 15.95 -9.40
N PHE A 88 -3.05 15.03 -8.71
CA PHE A 88 -1.60 14.95 -8.79
C PHE A 88 -1.11 14.63 -10.21
N LYS A 89 -1.76 13.68 -10.90
CA LYS A 89 -1.41 13.34 -12.28
C LYS A 89 -1.57 14.51 -13.26
N LYS A 90 -2.57 15.37 -13.04
CA LYS A 90 -2.77 16.60 -13.81
C LYS A 90 -1.57 17.54 -13.62
N TYR A 91 -1.26 17.87 -12.36
CA TYR A 91 -0.09 18.67 -11.99
C TYR A 91 1.24 18.10 -12.53
N GLU A 92 1.50 16.79 -12.33
CA GLU A 92 2.72 16.12 -12.80
C GLU A 92 2.87 16.22 -14.32
N LYS A 93 1.77 16.08 -15.06
CA LYS A 93 1.77 16.18 -16.53
C LYS A 93 2.16 17.59 -16.97
N SER A 94 1.55 18.63 -16.39
CA SER A 94 1.83 20.02 -16.75
C SER A 94 3.25 20.42 -16.36
N ALA A 95 3.76 19.98 -15.20
CA ALA A 95 5.13 20.21 -14.78
C ALA A 95 6.16 19.63 -15.78
N LYS A 96 5.92 18.43 -16.31
CA LYS A 96 6.79 17.80 -17.33
C LYS A 96 6.80 18.56 -18.66
N GLN A 97 5.72 19.27 -18.95
CA GLN A 97 5.54 20.04 -20.19
C GLN A 97 6.10 21.47 -20.11
N LEU A 98 6.70 21.89 -19.00
CA LEU A 98 7.36 23.19 -18.91
C LEU A 98 8.41 23.37 -20.02
N PRO A 99 8.42 24.51 -20.74
CA PRO A 99 9.39 24.77 -21.82
C PRO A 99 10.78 24.99 -21.22
N ALA A 100 11.84 24.52 -21.87
CA ALA A 100 13.20 24.76 -21.40
C ALA A 100 14.19 24.53 -22.54
N GLU A 101 14.57 25.60 -23.23
CA GLU A 101 15.46 25.54 -24.38
C GLU A 101 16.92 25.79 -23.99
N HIS A 102 17.17 26.81 -23.17
CA HIS A 102 18.48 27.20 -22.67
C HIS A 102 18.91 26.35 -21.46
N GLN A 103 20.22 26.17 -21.29
CA GLN A 103 20.77 25.27 -20.27
C GLN A 103 20.36 25.66 -18.84
N ASP A 104 20.42 26.95 -18.50
CA ASP A 104 20.04 27.42 -17.16
C ASP A 104 18.55 27.16 -16.85
N VAL A 105 17.67 27.27 -17.85
CA VAL A 105 16.23 26.99 -17.71
C VAL A 105 15.98 25.48 -17.64
N LYS A 106 16.76 24.66 -18.35
CA LYS A 106 16.74 23.19 -18.21
C LYS A 106 17.12 22.74 -16.81
N ASP A 107 18.17 23.32 -16.25
CA ASP A 107 18.61 23.01 -14.88
C ASP A 107 17.53 23.42 -13.86
N LEU A 108 16.90 24.59 -14.07
CA LEU A 108 15.78 25.05 -13.25
C LEU A 108 14.56 24.11 -13.36
N LYS A 109 14.20 23.67 -14.57
CA LYS A 109 13.13 22.67 -14.82
C LYS A 109 13.44 21.35 -14.12
N ASN A 110 14.67 20.85 -14.23
CA ASN A 110 15.09 19.60 -13.60
C ASN A 110 14.95 19.67 -12.08
N LYS A 111 15.35 20.79 -11.46
CA LYS A 111 15.17 21.03 -10.03
C LYS A 111 13.70 21.05 -9.63
N TYR A 112 12.83 21.66 -10.45
CA TYR A 112 11.38 21.62 -10.22
C TYR A 112 10.82 20.20 -10.29
N LEU A 113 11.21 19.43 -11.31
CA LEU A 113 10.75 18.06 -11.51
C LEU A 113 11.20 17.11 -10.41
N GLU A 114 12.35 17.35 -9.78
CA GLU A 114 12.76 16.56 -8.62
C GLU A 114 11.87 16.83 -7.41
N ASN A 115 11.44 18.08 -7.18
CA ASN A 115 10.41 18.37 -6.18
C ASN A 115 9.09 17.64 -6.51
N VAL A 116 8.65 17.67 -7.77
CA VAL A 116 7.42 16.95 -8.21
C VAL A 116 7.53 15.45 -7.95
N LYS A 117 8.72 14.86 -8.14
CA LYS A 117 8.97 13.44 -7.88
C LYS A 117 8.97 13.11 -6.39
N GLN A 118 9.50 13.98 -5.53
CA GLN A 118 9.36 13.82 -4.08
C GLN A 118 7.90 13.91 -3.64
N GLU A 119 7.15 14.89 -4.15
CA GLU A 119 5.71 15.05 -3.88
C GLU A 119 4.91 13.81 -4.35
N LYS A 120 5.29 13.23 -5.49
CA LYS A 120 4.74 11.95 -5.97
C LYS A 120 4.94 10.84 -4.95
N GLN A 121 6.18 10.68 -4.48
CA GLN A 121 6.51 9.63 -3.53
C GLN A 121 5.64 9.76 -2.28
N SER A 122 5.56 10.95 -1.70
CA SER A 122 4.75 11.20 -0.51
C SER A 122 3.25 10.90 -0.72
N ILE A 123 2.67 11.30 -1.85
CA ILE A 123 1.26 11.00 -2.18
C ILE A 123 1.02 9.50 -2.32
N TYR A 124 1.94 8.79 -2.95
CA TYR A 124 1.84 7.33 -3.11
C TYR A 124 2.13 6.57 -1.81
N ASP A 125 2.93 7.12 -0.90
CA ASP A 125 3.14 6.57 0.43
C ASP A 125 1.86 6.68 1.27
N ILE A 126 1.15 7.82 1.21
CA ILE A 126 -0.18 7.98 1.83
C ILE A 126 -1.17 6.96 1.28
N LYS A 127 -1.24 6.82 -0.05
CA LYS A 127 -2.09 5.82 -0.70
C LYS A 127 -1.76 4.41 -0.23
N THR A 128 -0.48 4.06 -0.22
CA THR A 128 0.00 2.73 0.17
C THR A 128 -0.35 2.43 1.62
N PHE A 129 -0.16 3.40 2.52
CA PHE A 129 -0.53 3.29 3.92
C PHE A 129 -2.03 2.99 4.09
N VAL A 130 -2.89 3.82 3.50
CA VAL A 130 -4.35 3.65 3.60
C VAL A 130 -4.83 2.34 2.97
N ASP A 131 -4.24 1.94 1.83
CA ASP A 131 -4.55 0.64 1.20
C ASP A 131 -4.17 -0.54 2.09
N LEU A 132 -3.02 -0.46 2.76
CA LEU A 132 -2.57 -1.51 3.68
C LEU A 132 -3.46 -1.57 4.92
N CYS A 133 -3.88 -0.44 5.48
CA CYS A 133 -4.84 -0.39 6.59
C CYS A 133 -6.16 -1.09 6.22
N ASN A 134 -6.76 -0.74 5.08
CA ASN A 134 -7.99 -1.39 4.62
C ASN A 134 -7.82 -2.89 4.38
N LYS A 135 -6.68 -3.31 3.81
CA LYS A 135 -6.37 -4.74 3.65
C LYS A 135 -6.21 -5.46 4.98
N SER A 136 -5.58 -4.82 5.97
CA SER A 136 -5.42 -5.37 7.32
C SER A 136 -6.77 -5.58 7.99
N ILE A 137 -7.66 -4.58 7.89
CA ILE A 137 -9.01 -4.66 8.45
C ILE A 137 -9.77 -5.82 7.82
N LYS A 138 -9.75 -5.92 6.49
CA LYS A 138 -10.44 -6.99 5.77
C LYS A 138 -9.89 -8.37 6.12
N ALA A 139 -8.57 -8.54 6.16
CA ALA A 139 -7.96 -9.82 6.54
C ALA A 139 -8.34 -10.25 7.97
N ASN A 140 -8.45 -9.30 8.90
CA ASN A 140 -8.92 -9.59 10.27
C ASN A 140 -10.41 -9.98 10.31
N GLU A 141 -11.27 -9.34 9.51
CA GLU A 141 -12.67 -9.77 9.36
C GLU A 141 -12.76 -11.18 8.79
N ASP A 142 -11.98 -11.50 7.76
CA ASP A 142 -11.96 -12.82 7.14
C ASP A 142 -11.50 -13.89 8.16
N ILE A 143 -10.46 -13.61 8.96
CA ILE A 143 -10.03 -14.48 10.06
C ILE A 143 -11.18 -14.76 11.05
N LEU A 144 -11.94 -13.72 11.44
CA LEU A 144 -13.07 -13.88 12.36
C LEU A 144 -14.19 -14.72 11.73
N ASP A 145 -14.46 -14.54 10.44
CA ASP A 145 -15.50 -15.29 9.74
C ASP A 145 -15.10 -16.76 9.55
N TYR A 146 -13.84 -17.05 9.20
CA TYR A 146 -13.34 -18.43 9.18
C TYR A 146 -13.41 -19.10 10.55
N THR A 147 -13.13 -18.35 11.63
CA THR A 147 -13.27 -18.86 13.01
C THR A 147 -14.73 -19.20 13.33
N LYS A 148 -15.69 -18.34 12.96
CA LYS A 148 -17.13 -18.63 13.15
C LYS A 148 -17.58 -19.85 12.36
N LEU A 149 -17.12 -19.98 11.11
CA LEU A 149 -17.44 -21.13 10.26
C LEU A 149 -16.84 -22.43 10.82
N PHE A 150 -15.60 -22.38 11.30
CA PHE A 150 -14.96 -23.50 12.01
C PHE A 150 -15.81 -23.95 13.21
N GLU A 151 -16.19 -23.02 14.09
CA GLU A 151 -16.99 -23.33 15.28
C GLU A 151 -18.40 -23.84 14.92
N SER A 152 -19.02 -23.29 13.88
CA SER A 152 -20.31 -23.78 13.38
C SER A 152 -20.20 -25.22 12.91
N ASN A 153 -19.19 -25.53 12.09
CA ASN A 153 -18.97 -26.89 11.60
C ASN A 153 -18.60 -27.86 12.74
N ARG A 154 -17.79 -27.43 13.72
CA ARG A 154 -17.49 -28.21 14.93
C ARG A 154 -18.75 -28.61 15.68
N SER A 155 -19.63 -27.65 15.93
CA SER A 155 -20.92 -27.91 16.58
C SER A 155 -21.79 -28.90 15.78
N GLN A 156 -21.75 -28.82 14.45
CA GLN A 156 -22.44 -29.78 13.59
C GLN A 156 -21.82 -31.18 13.68
N VAL A 157 -20.49 -31.31 13.67
CA VAL A 157 -19.78 -32.59 13.89
C VAL A 157 -20.24 -33.23 15.19
N GLU A 158 -20.15 -32.51 16.30
CA GLU A 158 -20.55 -32.98 17.63
C GLU A 158 -22.02 -33.41 17.66
N THR A 159 -22.90 -32.62 17.03
CA THR A 159 -24.34 -32.91 16.97
C THR A 159 -24.64 -34.17 16.17
N GLN A 160 -24.00 -34.37 15.02
CA GLN A 160 -24.24 -35.55 14.19
C GLN A 160 -23.65 -36.82 14.82
N ILE A 161 -22.49 -36.74 15.46
CA ILE A 161 -21.90 -37.86 16.22
C ILE A 161 -22.84 -38.29 17.35
N LYS A 162 -23.37 -37.35 18.14
CA LYS A 162 -24.33 -37.66 19.22
C LYS A 162 -25.63 -38.31 18.74
N LYS A 163 -26.02 -38.06 17.47
CA LYS A 163 -27.24 -38.62 16.85
C LYS A 163 -26.99 -39.93 16.11
N SER A 164 -25.74 -40.39 16.01
CA SER A 164 -25.40 -41.63 15.32
C SER A 164 -25.83 -42.85 16.12
N THR A 165 -26.17 -43.93 15.40
CA THR A 165 -26.48 -45.23 16.02
C THR A 165 -25.32 -46.20 15.88
N ASN A 166 -24.42 -45.98 14.91
CA ASN A 166 -23.17 -46.74 14.78
C ASN A 166 -22.04 -46.12 15.61
N GLN A 167 -21.77 -46.74 16.77
CA GLN A 167 -20.71 -46.28 17.69
C GLN A 167 -19.29 -46.55 17.16
N GLU A 168 -19.09 -47.56 16.31
CA GLU A 168 -17.78 -47.86 15.74
C GLU A 168 -17.34 -46.74 14.78
N ASP A 169 -18.21 -46.39 13.82
CA ASP A 169 -17.99 -45.27 12.91
C ASP A 169 -17.78 -43.95 13.69
N ALA A 170 -18.60 -43.71 14.71
CA ALA A 170 -18.52 -42.52 15.54
C ALA A 170 -17.18 -42.41 16.30
N ASN A 171 -16.73 -43.50 16.92
CA ASN A 171 -15.45 -43.56 17.64
C ASN A 171 -14.27 -43.40 16.68
N GLN A 172 -14.31 -44.07 15.52
CA GLN A 172 -13.27 -43.98 14.50
C GLN A 172 -13.08 -42.52 14.03
N LEU A 173 -14.17 -41.83 13.70
CA LEU A 173 -14.11 -40.43 13.29
C LEU A 173 -13.60 -39.53 14.42
N THR A 174 -14.12 -39.72 15.64
CA THR A 174 -13.74 -38.90 16.81
C THR A 174 -12.25 -39.00 17.11
N SER A 175 -11.71 -40.22 17.23
CA SER A 175 -10.29 -40.42 17.51
C SER A 175 -9.39 -39.83 16.43
N LYS A 176 -9.82 -39.85 15.16
CA LYS A 176 -9.06 -39.24 14.07
C LYS A 176 -9.02 -37.71 14.18
N ILE A 177 -10.15 -37.08 14.48
CA ILE A 177 -10.23 -35.63 14.69
C ILE A 177 -9.39 -35.22 15.91
N GLU A 178 -9.46 -35.96 17.02
CA GLU A 178 -8.66 -35.70 18.22
C GLU A 178 -7.16 -35.81 17.94
N SER A 179 -6.73 -36.88 17.27
CA SER A 179 -5.34 -37.06 16.84
C SER A 179 -4.89 -35.93 15.92
N ASN A 180 -5.73 -35.50 14.98
CA ASN A 180 -5.42 -34.40 14.08
C ASN A 180 -5.23 -33.08 14.83
N ASN A 181 -6.11 -32.79 15.79
CA ASN A 181 -6.04 -31.59 16.61
C ASN A 181 -4.78 -31.58 17.49
N GLN A 182 -4.41 -32.72 18.07
CA GLN A 182 -3.17 -32.85 18.85
C GLN A 182 -1.93 -32.61 17.97
N ASN A 183 -1.87 -33.22 16.79
CA ASN A 183 -0.78 -33.01 15.84
C ASN A 183 -0.66 -31.53 15.39
N LEU A 184 -1.78 -30.86 15.13
CA LEU A 184 -1.79 -29.44 14.78
C LEU A 184 -1.30 -28.57 15.93
N LYS A 185 -1.74 -28.87 17.16
CA LYS A 185 -1.30 -28.14 18.36
C LYS A 185 0.21 -28.27 18.55
N GLU A 186 0.75 -29.48 18.45
CA GLU A 186 2.19 -29.72 18.57
C GLU A 186 2.99 -29.03 17.45
N ALA A 187 2.49 -29.06 16.21
CA ALA A 187 3.11 -28.36 15.09
C ALA A 187 3.10 -26.84 15.31
N ALA A 188 1.98 -26.26 15.75
CA ALA A 188 1.88 -24.84 16.04
C ALA A 188 2.84 -24.42 17.17
N GLN A 189 2.88 -25.16 18.28
CA GLN A 189 3.82 -24.91 19.38
C GLN A 189 5.28 -24.98 18.93
N LYS A 190 5.61 -25.97 18.10
CA LYS A 190 6.99 -26.18 17.64
C LYS A 190 7.45 -25.12 16.64
N TYR A 191 6.60 -24.71 15.71
CA TYR A 191 7.01 -23.92 14.54
C TYR A 191 6.50 -22.48 14.54
N LEU A 192 5.44 -22.16 15.27
CA LEU A 192 4.86 -20.80 15.30
C LEU A 192 5.16 -20.04 16.59
N GLU A 193 5.36 -20.73 17.72
CA GLU A 193 5.61 -20.10 19.03
C GLU A 193 7.10 -19.87 19.35
N SER A 194 8.01 -20.30 18.48
CA SER A 194 9.45 -20.05 18.65
C SER A 194 9.86 -18.67 18.10
N ASP A 195 10.58 -17.87 18.89
CA ASP A 195 11.02 -16.52 18.54
C ASP A 195 11.92 -16.44 17.27
N ASP A 196 12.60 -17.54 16.92
CA ASP A 196 13.55 -17.60 15.79
C ASP A 196 12.91 -17.97 14.44
N THR A 197 11.61 -18.32 14.41
CA THR A 197 11.00 -18.86 13.19
C THR A 197 10.27 -17.80 12.38
N ASN A 198 10.59 -17.73 11.09
CA ASN A 198 9.79 -16.96 10.13
C ASN A 198 8.40 -17.58 10.04
N SER A 199 7.42 -16.99 10.73
CA SER A 199 6.08 -17.57 10.90
C SER A 199 5.40 -17.89 9.57
N LYS A 200 5.64 -17.10 8.52
CA LYS A 200 5.14 -17.40 7.17
C LYS A 200 5.72 -18.71 6.64
N LYS A 201 7.05 -18.86 6.68
CA LYS A 201 7.71 -20.08 6.25
C LYS A 201 7.23 -21.31 7.03
N ALA A 202 7.03 -21.17 8.34
CA ALA A 202 6.48 -22.23 9.17
C ALA A 202 5.05 -22.62 8.79
N ILE A 203 4.20 -21.63 8.48
CA ILE A 203 2.83 -21.88 8.02
C ILE A 203 2.85 -22.70 6.72
N ASP A 204 3.59 -22.24 5.71
CA ASP A 204 3.67 -22.89 4.40
C ASP A 204 4.32 -24.28 4.44
N GLU A 205 5.39 -24.49 5.23
CA GLU A 205 6.17 -25.73 5.20
C GLU A 205 5.67 -26.79 6.20
N HIS A 206 4.96 -26.40 7.25
CA HIS A 206 4.62 -27.32 8.34
C HIS A 206 3.14 -27.36 8.68
N ILE A 207 2.44 -26.22 8.64
CA ILE A 207 1.05 -26.17 9.09
C ILE A 207 0.08 -26.54 7.97
N LYS A 208 0.14 -25.85 6.82
CA LYS A 208 -0.76 -26.13 5.69
C LYS A 208 -0.64 -27.58 5.17
N PRO A 209 0.57 -28.14 4.96
CA PRO A 209 0.68 -29.52 4.48
C PRO A 209 0.11 -30.54 5.46
N LEU A 210 0.19 -30.26 6.77
CA LEU A 210 -0.42 -31.10 7.80
C LEU A 210 -1.94 -31.06 7.70
N ILE A 211 -2.54 -29.86 7.55
CA ILE A 211 -4.00 -29.70 7.37
C ILE A 211 -4.47 -30.41 6.09
N GLU A 212 -3.77 -30.24 4.97
CA GLU A 212 -4.10 -30.90 3.69
C GLU A 212 -4.04 -32.42 3.78
N LYS A 213 -3.03 -32.95 4.46
CA LYS A 213 -2.93 -34.38 4.77
C LYS A 213 -4.14 -34.85 5.58
N GLN A 214 -4.53 -34.11 6.62
CA GLN A 214 -5.67 -34.44 7.47
C GLN A 214 -7.00 -34.41 6.71
N ILE A 215 -7.20 -33.44 5.81
CA ILE A 215 -8.35 -33.39 4.89
C ILE A 215 -8.39 -34.65 4.02
N THR A 216 -7.26 -35.02 3.42
CA THR A 216 -7.15 -36.20 2.55
C THR A 216 -7.48 -37.47 3.32
N GLU A 217 -6.92 -37.61 4.52
CA GLU A 217 -7.15 -38.75 5.39
C GLU A 217 -8.60 -38.86 5.86
N LEU A 218 -9.28 -37.75 6.17
CA LEU A 218 -10.71 -37.75 6.51
C LEU A 218 -11.58 -38.08 5.30
N ASN A 219 -11.19 -37.63 4.11
CA ASN A 219 -11.87 -37.98 2.87
C ASN A 219 -11.84 -39.48 2.58
N GLN A 220 -10.74 -40.15 2.95
CA GLN A 220 -10.53 -41.59 2.77
C GLN A 220 -11.11 -42.45 3.91
N THR A 221 -11.56 -41.86 5.02
CA THR A 221 -12.18 -42.62 6.12
C THR A 221 -13.50 -43.22 5.64
N ASN A 222 -13.57 -44.55 5.63
CA ASN A 222 -14.78 -45.28 5.28
C ASN A 222 -15.79 -45.18 6.42
N ILE A 223 -16.96 -44.59 6.16
CA ILE A 223 -18.04 -44.40 7.14
C ILE A 223 -19.34 -44.83 6.50
N THR A 224 -20.08 -45.70 7.18
CA THR A 224 -21.32 -46.29 6.70
C THR A 224 -22.56 -45.58 7.25
N ASP A 225 -22.49 -45.09 8.49
CA ASP A 225 -23.58 -44.37 9.13
C ASP A 225 -23.78 -42.98 8.48
N PRO A 226 -25.00 -42.66 7.99
CA PRO A 226 -25.25 -41.38 7.32
C PRO A 226 -25.02 -40.13 8.19
N LYS A 227 -25.25 -40.22 9.51
CA LYS A 227 -25.01 -39.13 10.46
C LYS A 227 -23.52 -38.95 10.66
N VAL A 228 -22.77 -40.04 10.87
CA VAL A 228 -21.31 -39.96 11.01
C VAL A 228 -20.66 -39.48 9.71
N ASN A 229 -21.18 -39.87 8.55
CA ASN A 229 -20.67 -39.37 7.26
C ASN A 229 -20.95 -37.87 7.07
N SER A 230 -22.08 -37.38 7.59
CA SER A 230 -22.36 -35.93 7.64
C SER A 230 -21.39 -35.21 8.59
N ALA A 231 -21.10 -35.77 9.77
CA ALA A 231 -20.03 -35.27 10.64
C ALA A 231 -18.68 -35.23 9.91
N ARG A 232 -18.30 -36.29 9.20
CA ARG A 232 -17.04 -36.34 8.44
C ARG A 232 -16.94 -35.22 7.41
N LYS A 233 -18.01 -34.94 6.67
CA LYS A 233 -18.08 -33.81 5.72
C LYS A 233 -17.89 -32.47 6.43
N ASN A 234 -18.60 -32.26 7.54
CA ASN A 234 -18.43 -31.02 8.33
C ASN A 234 -17.02 -30.88 8.91
N ALA A 235 -16.38 -31.98 9.33
CA ALA A 235 -15.00 -31.97 9.79
C ALA A 235 -14.03 -31.57 8.65
N ILE A 236 -14.24 -32.07 7.43
CA ILE A 236 -13.46 -31.64 6.26
C ILE A 236 -13.61 -30.14 6.03
N GLU A 237 -14.84 -29.60 6.10
CA GLU A 237 -15.08 -28.16 5.99
C GLU A 237 -14.43 -27.37 7.14
N MET A 238 -14.36 -27.91 8.38
CA MET A 238 -13.58 -27.29 9.46
C MET A 238 -12.11 -27.13 9.06
N TYR A 239 -11.48 -28.16 8.51
CA TYR A 239 -10.08 -28.10 8.11
C TYR A 239 -9.85 -27.18 6.91
N TYR A 240 -10.78 -27.07 5.95
CA TYR A 240 -10.69 -26.05 4.90
C TYR A 240 -10.80 -24.62 5.47
N ASN A 241 -11.68 -24.38 6.43
CA ASN A 241 -11.73 -23.08 7.12
C ASN A 241 -10.43 -22.78 7.87
N LEU A 242 -9.81 -23.80 8.48
CA LEU A 242 -8.51 -23.64 9.12
C LEU A 242 -7.39 -23.34 8.11
N LEU A 243 -7.42 -23.94 6.92
CA LEU A 243 -6.48 -23.62 5.84
C LEU A 243 -6.62 -22.15 5.41
N ASN A 244 -7.85 -21.70 5.15
CA ASN A 244 -8.15 -20.32 4.79
C ASN A 244 -7.72 -19.32 5.89
N TYR A 245 -7.90 -19.70 7.16
CA TYR A 245 -7.40 -18.93 8.30
C TYR A 245 -5.89 -18.72 8.22
N TYR A 246 -5.11 -19.78 7.96
CA TYR A 246 -3.66 -19.68 7.88
C TYR A 246 -3.17 -18.94 6.63
N ASP A 247 -3.80 -19.13 5.46
CA ASP A 247 -3.54 -18.31 4.25
C ASP A 247 -3.73 -16.81 4.53
N THR A 248 -4.80 -16.48 5.25
CA THR A 248 -5.10 -15.10 5.62
C THR A 248 -4.12 -14.58 6.67
N ARG A 249 -3.71 -15.42 7.64
CA ARG A 249 -2.71 -15.04 8.65
C ARG A 249 -1.37 -14.66 8.03
N GLU A 250 -0.91 -15.38 7.02
CA GLU A 250 0.30 -15.00 6.28
C GLU A 250 0.16 -13.66 5.56
N THR A 251 -1.01 -13.42 4.96
CA THR A 251 -1.32 -12.14 4.34
C THR A 251 -1.25 -11.01 5.36
N THR A 252 -1.78 -11.21 6.57
CA THR A 252 -1.70 -10.26 7.67
C THR A 252 -0.26 -9.99 8.10
N ILE A 253 0.58 -11.02 8.26
CA ILE A 253 2.01 -10.86 8.59
C ILE A 253 2.74 -9.99 7.56
N GLU A 254 2.48 -10.20 6.27
CA GLU A 254 3.08 -9.40 5.20
C GLU A 254 2.57 -7.95 5.19
N ILE A 255 1.29 -7.73 5.52
CA ILE A 255 0.72 -6.39 5.65
C ILE A 255 1.36 -5.66 6.84
N GLU A 256 1.44 -6.30 8.01
CA GLU A 256 2.08 -5.77 9.22
C GLU A 256 3.54 -5.37 8.96
N LYS A 257 4.30 -6.23 8.27
CA LYS A 257 5.69 -5.95 7.87
C LYS A 257 5.82 -4.76 6.92
N LYS A 258 4.82 -4.51 6.07
CA LYS A 258 4.82 -3.34 5.18
C LYS A 258 4.41 -2.07 5.92
N LEU A 259 3.41 -2.16 6.79
CA LEU A 259 2.96 -1.05 7.63
C LEU A 259 4.07 -0.58 8.58
N SER A 260 4.84 -1.49 9.19
CA SER A 260 5.92 -1.14 10.12
C SER A 260 7.08 -0.37 9.48
N LYS A 261 7.19 -0.40 8.14
CA LYS A 261 8.18 0.37 7.38
C LYS A 261 7.73 1.78 7.04
N ILE A 262 6.44 2.10 7.24
CA ILE A 262 5.88 3.40 6.94
C ILE A 262 5.83 4.21 8.23
N ASP A 263 6.62 5.28 8.27
CA ASP A 263 6.54 6.27 9.34
C ASP A 263 5.34 7.19 9.08
N VAL A 264 4.20 6.83 9.68
CA VAL A 264 2.94 7.56 9.50
C VAL A 264 3.09 9.02 9.90
N GLU A 265 3.90 9.34 10.92
CA GLU A 265 4.07 10.70 11.43
C GLU A 265 4.81 11.60 10.42
N LYS A 266 5.65 11.03 9.56
CA LYS A 266 6.37 11.75 8.49
C LYS A 266 5.60 11.95 7.19
N LEU A 267 4.47 11.27 6.98
CA LEU A 267 3.63 11.51 5.80
C LEU A 267 3.14 12.98 5.79
N PRO A 268 2.95 13.65 4.65
CA PRO A 268 2.34 14.98 4.66
C PRO A 268 0.81 14.85 4.79
N LYS A 269 0.19 15.64 5.67
CA LYS A 269 -1.26 15.61 5.97
C LYS A 269 -1.98 16.84 5.43
N THR A 270 -1.22 17.84 4.99
CA THR A 270 -1.73 19.08 4.41
C THR A 270 -0.99 19.41 3.13
N GLY A 271 -1.62 20.20 2.27
CA GLY A 271 -0.99 20.73 1.07
C GLY A 271 0.24 21.60 1.37
N LYS A 272 0.30 22.20 2.56
CA LYS A 272 1.48 22.94 3.04
C LYS A 272 2.66 22.02 3.32
N GLU A 273 2.42 20.88 3.98
CA GLU A 273 3.45 19.90 4.29
C GLU A 273 4.02 19.22 3.05
N LEU A 274 3.20 19.04 2.01
CA LEU A 274 3.61 18.42 0.75
C LEU A 274 4.78 19.15 0.06
N SER A 275 4.87 20.48 0.17
CA SER A 275 5.85 21.29 -0.57
C SER A 275 6.86 22.02 0.32
N LYS A 276 7.17 21.46 1.49
CA LYS A 276 8.01 22.13 2.50
C LYS A 276 9.44 22.42 2.02
N ASP A 277 9.97 21.62 1.09
CA ASP A 277 11.38 21.64 0.69
C ASP A 277 11.65 22.35 -0.66
N ASN A 278 10.65 23.02 -1.22
CA ASN A 278 10.77 23.63 -2.56
C ASN A 278 11.54 24.96 -2.57
N SER A 279 12.08 25.43 -1.43
CA SER A 279 12.73 26.74 -1.31
C SER A 279 13.89 26.92 -2.28
N GLY A 280 14.72 25.89 -2.44
CA GLY A 280 15.89 25.94 -3.32
C GLY A 280 15.54 26.20 -4.79
N PHE A 281 14.39 25.74 -5.28
CA PHE A 281 13.93 26.05 -6.64
C PHE A 281 13.60 27.54 -6.78
N TYR A 282 12.82 28.10 -5.85
CA TYR A 282 12.42 29.51 -5.93
C TYR A 282 13.58 30.47 -5.73
N GLU A 283 14.61 30.07 -4.98
CA GLU A 283 15.86 30.84 -4.88
C GLU A 283 16.59 30.93 -6.22
N ASP A 284 16.74 29.81 -6.94
CA ASP A 284 17.43 29.81 -8.23
C ASP A 284 16.61 30.51 -9.32
N LEU A 285 15.28 30.35 -9.32
CA LEU A 285 14.39 31.14 -10.18
C LEU A 285 14.59 32.65 -9.94
N LYS A 286 14.75 33.09 -8.68
CA LYS A 286 14.99 34.50 -8.35
C LYS A 286 16.38 34.97 -8.79
N LYS A 287 17.41 34.11 -8.76
CA LYS A 287 18.76 34.45 -9.24
C LYS A 287 18.78 34.65 -10.75
N LEU A 288 18.17 33.73 -11.50
CA LEU A 288 18.07 33.80 -12.97
C LEU A 288 17.28 35.03 -13.44
N LYS A 289 16.30 35.51 -12.65
CA LYS A 289 15.58 36.77 -12.93
C LYS A 289 16.42 38.04 -12.81
N LYS A 290 17.57 37.98 -12.12
CA LYS A 290 18.43 39.14 -11.83
C LYS A 290 19.66 39.22 -12.74
N GLN A 291 19.89 38.20 -13.56
CA GLN A 291 20.92 38.16 -14.60
C GLN A 291 20.38 38.83 -15.87
#